data_AF-A0A7Y2YNR6-F1
#
_entry.id   AF-A0A7Y2YNR6-F1
#
_cell.length_a   1.000
_cell.length_b   1.000
_cell.length_c   1.000
_cell.angle_alpha   90.00
_cell.angle_beta   90.00
_cell.angle_gamma   90.00
#
_symmetry.space_group_name_H-M   'P 1'
#
loop_
_entity.id
_entity.type
_entity.pdbx_description
1 polymer ?
#
loop_
_entity_poly.entity_id
_entity_poly.type
_entity_poly.pdbx_seq_one_letter_code
_entity_poly.pdbx_strand_id
1 'polypeptide(L)'
;IREVNTKGVEIDASYNFKINNYLQSVSIGYSHLDDNILEQNEDLSRYSLNTLKNQFIGRLNTKFTKNLSQNIVYKHGERTTGSIFNVLDASIIYNLQQTQFTITASNIFDADYIETGFVPMPPSNILFGFRYNFK
;
A
#
# COMPACT_ATOMS: atom_id res chain seq x y z
N ILE A 1 13.16 24.99 -19.51
CA ILE A 1 13.32 24.05 -18.38
C ILE A 1 11.95 24.03 -17.69
N ARG A 2 11.33 22.86 -17.54
CA ARG A 2 9.99 22.76 -16.93
C ARG A 2 10.15 22.86 -15.41
N GLU A 3 9.49 23.83 -14.78
CA GLU A 3 9.44 23.93 -13.31
C GLU A 3 8.10 23.37 -12.84
N VAL A 4 8.16 22.32 -12.01
CA VAL A 4 7.00 21.77 -11.32
C VAL A 4 7.27 21.97 -9.83
N ASN A 5 6.37 22.65 -9.14
CA ASN A 5 6.47 22.88 -7.70
C ASN A 5 5.39 22.04 -6.99
N THR A 6 5.84 20.97 -6.33
CA THR A 6 5.00 20.10 -5.51
C THR A 6 5.10 20.54 -4.06
N LYS A 7 3.97 20.86 -3.44
CA LYS A 7 3.86 21.10 -1.99
C LYS A 7 3.03 19.99 -1.38
N GLY A 8 3.37 19.56 -0.18
CA GLY A 8 2.62 18.47 0.44
C GLY A 8 2.88 18.33 1.92
N VAL A 9 2.09 17.46 2.54
CA VAL A 9 2.20 17.08 3.95
C VAL A 9 2.10 15.57 4.05
N GLU A 10 3.00 14.99 4.83
CA GLU A 10 3.02 13.55 5.11
C GLU A 10 2.96 13.32 6.62
N ILE A 11 2.17 12.33 7.02
CA ILE A 11 1.97 11.92 8.40
C ILE A 11 2.09 10.41 8.45
N ASP A 12 3.05 9.92 9.23
CA ASP A 12 3.23 8.50 9.52
C ASP A 12 3.17 8.26 11.02
N ALA A 13 2.36 7.28 11.40
CA ALA A 13 2.24 6.84 12.79
C ALA A 13 2.29 5.31 12.86
N SER A 14 3.16 4.80 13.73
CA SER A 14 3.29 3.37 14.00
C SER A 14 3.16 3.11 15.49
N TYR A 15 2.34 2.12 15.84
CA TYR A 15 2.13 1.72 17.22
C TYR A 15 2.25 0.20 17.37
N ASN A 16 3.06 -0.22 18.34
CA ASN A 16 3.24 -1.62 18.68
C ASN A 16 2.57 -1.89 20.02
N PHE A 17 1.75 -2.94 20.07
CA PHE A 17 1.05 -3.34 21.29
C PHE A 17 1.08 -4.84 21.47
N LYS A 18 0.86 -5.32 22.68
CA LYS A 18 0.80 -6.76 22.95
C LYS A 18 -0.64 -7.18 23.17
N ILE A 19 -1.07 -8.22 22.46
CA ILE A 19 -2.25 -8.99 22.83
C ILE A 19 -1.74 -10.31 23.40
N ASN A 20 -2.03 -10.58 24.67
CA ASN A 20 -1.47 -11.68 25.46
C ASN A 20 0.08 -11.67 25.39
N ASN A 21 0.69 -12.70 24.79
CA ASN A 21 2.14 -12.85 24.67
C ASN A 21 2.67 -12.45 23.28
N TYR A 22 1.83 -11.95 22.39
CA TYR A 22 2.20 -11.67 21.01
C TYR A 22 2.17 -10.18 20.71
N LEU A 23 3.28 -9.68 20.16
CA LEU A 23 3.37 -8.31 19.66
C LEU A 23 2.56 -8.19 18.36
N GLN A 24 1.70 -7.20 18.33
CA GLN A 24 0.94 -6.73 17.20
C GLN A 24 1.50 -5.35 16.81
N SER A 25 1.31 -4.96 15.56
CA SER A 25 1.66 -3.62 15.11
C SER A 25 0.58 -3.06 14.20
N VAL A 26 0.27 -1.79 14.40
CA VAL A 26 -0.53 -0.98 13.48
C VAL A 26 0.36 0.13 12.98
N SER A 27 0.27 0.43 11.69
CA SER A 27 0.89 1.60 11.10
C SER A 27 -0.09 2.25 10.14
N ILE A 28 -0.16 3.56 10.18
CA ILE A 28 -0.93 4.38 9.27
C ILE A 28 0.00 5.43 8.67
N GLY A 29 -0.16 5.66 7.38
CA GLY A 29 0.51 6.72 6.64
C GLY A 29 -0.52 7.49 5.84
N TYR A 30 -0.41 8.80 5.82
CA TYR A 30 -1.21 9.68 4.99
C TYR A 30 -0.31 10.71 4.31
N SER A 31 -0.42 10.84 3.00
CA SER A 31 0.29 11.85 2.20
C SER A 31 -0.73 12.67 1.42
N HIS A 32 -0.57 13.98 1.47
CA HIS A 32 -1.28 14.93 0.64
C HIS A 32 -0.28 15.70 -0.22
N LEU A 33 -0.43 15.63 -1.54
CA LEU A 33 0.40 16.35 -2.49
C LEU A 33 -0.48 17.29 -3.31
N ASP A 34 -0.08 18.55 -3.38
CA ASP A 34 -0.65 19.60 -4.19
C ASP A 34 0.41 20.12 -5.17
N ASP A 35 0.19 19.79 -6.45
CA ASP A 35 1.08 20.19 -7.53
C ASP A 35 0.59 21.49 -8.15
N ASN A 36 1.37 22.56 -7.99
CA ASN A 36 1.06 23.84 -8.63
C ASN A 36 1.88 24.00 -9.91
N ILE A 37 1.23 23.80 -11.06
CA ILE A 37 1.83 24.01 -12.39
C ILE A 37 1.66 25.50 -12.72
N LEU A 38 2.60 26.31 -12.25
CA LEU A 38 2.69 27.72 -12.63
C LEU A 38 3.11 27.81 -14.11
N GLU A 39 2.20 28.29 -14.95
CA GLU A 39 2.40 28.66 -16.37
C GLU A 39 2.61 27.52 -17.39
N GLN A 40 1.54 26.85 -17.83
CA GLN A 40 1.51 26.27 -19.18
C GLN A 40 0.10 25.92 -19.69
N ASN A 41 -0.13 26.15 -20.99
CA ASN A 41 -1.35 25.84 -21.76
C ASN A 41 -2.06 24.56 -21.28
N GLU A 42 -3.39 24.66 -21.10
CA GLU A 42 -4.29 23.60 -20.64
C GLU A 42 -4.12 22.26 -21.40
N ASP A 43 -3.67 22.32 -22.67
CA ASP A 43 -3.52 21.16 -23.55
C ASP A 43 -2.28 20.28 -23.29
N LEU A 44 -1.22 20.80 -22.64
CA LEU A 44 0.00 20.02 -22.31
C LEU A 44 -0.01 19.46 -20.87
N SER A 45 -0.97 19.89 -20.06
CA SER A 45 -1.11 19.53 -18.64
C SER A 45 -1.56 18.08 -18.42
N ARG A 46 -2.15 17.45 -19.44
CA ARG A 46 -2.72 16.08 -19.38
C ARG A 46 -1.73 14.98 -18.96
N TYR A 47 -0.42 15.17 -19.17
CA TYR A 47 0.60 14.21 -18.73
C TYR A 47 1.09 14.43 -17.30
N SER A 48 0.93 15.65 -16.75
CA SER A 48 1.32 16.01 -15.38
C SER A 48 0.18 15.86 -14.38
N LEU A 49 -1.07 15.78 -14.82
CA LEU A 49 -2.26 15.72 -13.95
C LEU A 49 -2.53 14.34 -13.32
N ASN A 50 -1.67 13.34 -13.54
CA ASN A 50 -1.86 12.00 -12.99
C ASN A 50 -1.04 11.76 -11.71
N THR A 51 -0.97 12.75 -10.83
CA THR A 51 -0.37 12.62 -9.50
C THR A 51 -1.40 12.17 -8.48
N LEU A 52 -0.93 11.44 -7.46
CA LEU A 52 -1.74 11.05 -6.31
C LEU A 52 -1.83 12.25 -5.37
N LYS A 53 -3.05 12.78 -5.22
CA LYS A 53 -3.34 13.94 -4.40
C LYS A 53 -3.50 13.56 -2.94
N ASN A 54 -4.30 12.53 -2.65
CA ASN A 54 -4.46 11.98 -1.31
C ASN A 54 -4.09 10.52 -1.34
N GLN A 55 -3.19 10.09 -0.47
CA GLN A 55 -2.82 8.70 -0.31
C GLN A 55 -2.90 8.31 1.16
N PHE A 56 -3.65 7.27 1.46
CA PHE A 56 -3.73 6.68 2.78
C PHE A 56 -3.28 5.21 2.71
N ILE A 57 -2.39 4.81 3.60
CA ILE A 57 -1.94 3.43 3.75
C ILE A 57 -2.11 3.02 5.20
N GLY A 58 -2.92 1.99 5.44
CA GLY A 58 -3.02 1.30 6.71
C GLY A 58 -2.34 -0.06 6.64
N ARG A 59 -1.53 -0.40 7.64
CA ARG A 59 -0.96 -1.74 7.82
C ARG A 59 -1.26 -2.25 9.22
N LEU A 60 -1.78 -3.47 9.28
CA LEU A 60 -2.03 -4.20 10.51
C LEU A 60 -1.28 -5.53 10.45
N ASN A 61 -0.27 -5.70 11.29
CA ASN A 61 0.34 -7.01 11.51
C ASN A 61 -0.16 -7.58 12.83
N THR A 62 -0.74 -8.77 12.75
CA THR A 62 -1.18 -9.51 13.92
C THR A 62 -0.51 -10.86 14.03
N LYS A 63 -0.50 -11.38 15.26
CA LYS A 63 0.04 -12.68 15.60
C LYS A 63 -0.84 -13.31 16.65
N PHE A 64 -1.66 -14.29 16.25
CA PHE A 64 -2.56 -15.01 17.15
C PHE A 64 -1.88 -16.18 17.87
N THR A 65 -0.89 -16.82 17.23
CA THR A 65 -0.12 -17.92 17.83
C THR A 65 1.38 -17.74 17.56
N LYS A 66 2.23 -18.51 18.25
CA LYS A 66 3.69 -18.45 18.05
C LYS A 66 4.12 -18.74 16.60
N ASN A 67 3.30 -19.50 15.87
CA ASN A 67 3.57 -19.98 14.52
C ASN A 67 2.76 -19.25 13.45
N LEU A 68 1.61 -18.64 13.78
CA LEU A 68 0.71 -18.01 12.82
C LEU A 68 0.70 -16.49 12.97
N SER A 69 1.03 -15.79 11.90
CA SER A 69 0.94 -14.33 11.79
C SER A 69 0.13 -13.92 10.56
N GLN A 70 -0.56 -12.80 10.68
CA GLN A 70 -1.33 -12.18 9.62
C GLN A 70 -0.79 -10.77 9.36
N ASN A 71 -0.87 -10.33 8.12
CA ASN A 71 -0.59 -8.97 7.72
C ASN A 71 -1.70 -8.51 6.79
N ILE A 72 -2.28 -7.35 7.08
CA ILE A 72 -3.31 -6.74 6.25
C ILE A 72 -2.80 -5.35 5.88
N VAL A 73 -2.81 -5.04 4.59
CA VAL A 73 -2.43 -3.74 4.05
C VAL A 73 -3.62 -3.19 3.29
N TYR A 74 -4.08 -2.02 3.70
CA TYR A 74 -5.12 -1.28 3.00
C TYR A 74 -4.51 -0.02 2.41
N LYS A 75 -4.78 0.23 1.13
CA LYS A 75 -4.34 1.43 0.43
C LYS A 75 -5.57 2.13 -0.15
N HIS A 76 -5.67 3.42 0.09
CA HIS A 76 -6.63 4.29 -0.55
C HIS A 76 -5.87 5.42 -1.24
N GLY A 77 -6.23 5.70 -2.49
CA GLY A 77 -5.61 6.74 -3.28
C GLY A 77 -6.66 7.55 -4.02
N GLU A 78 -6.49 8.86 -4.05
CA GLU A 78 -7.25 9.80 -4.87
C GLU A 78 -6.27 10.59 -5.75
N ARG A 79 -6.59 10.69 -7.03
CA ARG A 79 -5.81 11.42 -8.03
C ARG A 79 -6.32 12.84 -8.19
N THR A 80 -5.46 13.73 -8.68
CA THR A 80 -5.83 15.11 -9.01
C THR A 80 -6.96 15.19 -10.06
N THR A 81 -7.12 14.15 -10.89
CA THR A 81 -8.24 13.97 -11.83
C THR A 81 -9.56 13.55 -11.18
N GLY A 82 -9.58 13.26 -9.88
CA GLY A 82 -10.74 12.77 -9.13
C GLY A 82 -10.92 11.25 -9.14
N SER A 83 -10.03 10.49 -9.79
CA SER A 83 -10.07 9.03 -9.76
C SER A 83 -9.65 8.50 -8.39
N ILE A 84 -10.49 7.63 -7.80
CA ILE A 84 -10.23 6.99 -6.51
C ILE A 84 -10.02 5.49 -6.66
N PHE A 85 -9.18 4.91 -5.81
CA PHE A 85 -9.05 3.45 -5.70
C PHE A 85 -8.90 3.00 -4.25
N ASN A 86 -9.29 1.75 -4.02
CA ASN A 86 -9.21 1.07 -2.73
C ASN A 86 -8.65 -0.32 -2.97
N VAL A 87 -7.51 -0.61 -2.35
CA VAL A 87 -6.80 -1.88 -2.53
C VAL A 87 -6.58 -2.49 -1.17
N LEU A 88 -6.91 -3.77 -1.04
CA LEU A 88 -6.70 -4.54 0.17
C LEU A 88 -5.85 -5.75 -0.15
N ASP A 89 -4.71 -5.87 0.53
CA ASP A 89 -3.84 -7.02 0.49
C ASP A 89 -3.89 -7.71 1.85
N ALA A 90 -3.95 -9.05 1.85
CA ALA A 90 -3.89 -9.84 3.07
C ALA A 90 -2.92 -11.00 2.91
N SER A 91 -2.06 -11.18 3.91
CA SER A 91 -1.11 -12.28 3.98
C SER A 91 -1.28 -13.06 5.27
N ILE A 92 -1.17 -14.38 5.16
CA ILE A 92 -1.08 -15.30 6.28
C ILE A 92 0.25 -16.03 6.17
N ILE A 93 1.01 -16.03 7.25
CA ILE A 93 2.34 -16.65 7.32
C ILE A 93 2.33 -17.66 8.46
N TYR A 94 2.69 -18.90 8.15
CA TYR A 94 2.79 -19.99 9.10
C TYR A 94 4.24 -20.49 9.19
N ASN A 95 4.83 -20.37 10.37
CA ASN A 95 6.23 -20.69 10.64
C ASN A 95 6.35 -21.97 11.47
N LEU A 96 7.06 -22.98 10.96
CA LEU A 96 7.32 -24.28 11.57
C LEU A 96 8.83 -24.53 11.63
N GLN A 97 9.50 -24.11 12.71
CA GLN A 97 10.94 -24.31 12.91
C GLN A 97 11.78 -23.86 11.69
N GLN A 98 12.19 -24.79 10.81
CA GLN A 98 12.97 -24.55 9.60
C GLN A 98 12.12 -24.21 8.36
N THR A 99 10.81 -24.38 8.43
CA THR A 99 9.88 -24.23 7.30
C THR A 99 8.95 -23.03 7.51
N GLN A 100 8.62 -22.31 6.44
CA GLN A 100 7.63 -21.25 6.42
C GLN A 100 6.72 -21.42 5.21
N PHE A 101 5.42 -21.39 5.46
CA PHE A 101 4.38 -21.32 4.44
C PHE A 101 3.78 -19.92 4.45
N THR A 102 3.53 -19.36 3.28
CA THR A 102 2.92 -18.03 3.13
C THR A 102 1.80 -18.11 2.10
N ILE A 103 0.69 -17.45 2.39
CA ILE A 103 -0.40 -17.24 1.43
C ILE A 103 -0.66 -15.74 1.44
N THR A 104 -0.55 -15.10 0.28
CA THR A 104 -0.84 -13.68 0.11
C THR A 104 -1.91 -13.52 -0.95
N ALA A 105 -3.02 -12.90 -0.60
CA ALA A 105 -4.00 -12.41 -1.55
C ALA A 105 -3.74 -10.90 -1.74
N SER A 106 -3.43 -10.50 -2.97
CA SER A 106 -3.20 -9.10 -3.34
C SER A 106 -4.41 -8.59 -4.12
N ASN A 107 -4.77 -7.32 -3.92
CA ASN A 107 -5.91 -6.68 -4.55
C ASN A 107 -7.22 -7.47 -4.42
N ILE A 108 -7.60 -7.82 -3.19
CA ILE A 108 -8.75 -8.69 -2.88
C ILE A 108 -10.07 -8.14 -3.46
N PHE A 109 -10.20 -6.81 -3.57
CA PHE A 109 -11.38 -6.16 -4.14
C PHE A 109 -11.38 -6.09 -5.67
N ASP A 110 -10.34 -6.62 -6.32
CA ASP A 110 -10.16 -6.60 -7.77
C ASP A 110 -10.30 -5.19 -8.36
N ALA A 111 -9.67 -4.21 -7.69
CA ALA A 111 -9.72 -2.83 -8.13
C ALA A 111 -8.83 -2.64 -9.38
N ASP A 112 -9.40 -2.04 -10.41
CA ASP A 112 -8.64 -1.56 -11.57
C ASP A 112 -8.04 -0.19 -11.23
N TYR A 113 -6.74 -0.16 -11.00
CA TYR A 113 -6.05 1.06 -10.60
C TYR A 113 -4.64 1.16 -11.19
N ILE A 114 -4.14 2.38 -11.19
CA ILE A 114 -2.78 2.73 -11.58
C ILE A 114 -2.18 3.40 -10.34
N GLU A 115 -1.05 2.92 -9.81
CA GLU A 115 -0.34 3.63 -8.72
C GLU A 115 0.48 4.78 -9.28
N THR A 116 1.30 4.53 -10.29
CA THR A 116 2.22 5.53 -10.85
C THR A 116 2.25 5.47 -12.37
N GLY A 117 2.37 6.63 -13.00
CA GLY A 117 2.42 6.75 -14.46
C GLY A 117 1.10 6.33 -15.10
N PHE A 118 1.15 5.33 -15.98
CA PHE A 118 0.02 4.87 -16.81
C PHE A 118 -0.12 3.35 -16.84
N VAL A 119 0.60 2.64 -15.97
CA VAL A 119 0.64 1.18 -15.96
C VAL A 119 -0.45 0.65 -15.02
N PRO A 120 -1.44 -0.10 -15.54
CA PRO A 120 -2.44 -0.73 -14.68
C PRO A 120 -1.77 -1.77 -13.79
N MET A 121 -2.13 -1.76 -12.51
CA MET A 121 -1.66 -2.75 -11.55
C MET A 121 -2.33 -4.10 -11.80
N PRO A 122 -1.68 -5.22 -11.41
CA PRO A 122 -2.26 -6.54 -11.57
C PRO A 122 -3.65 -6.66 -10.90
N PRO A 123 -4.56 -7.44 -11.51
CA PRO A 123 -5.84 -7.78 -10.90
C PRO A 123 -5.64 -8.66 -9.65
N SER A 124 -6.75 -9.00 -8.99
CA SER A 124 -6.76 -9.87 -7.82
C SER A 124 -5.95 -11.15 -8.05
N ASN A 125 -5.00 -11.42 -7.15
CA ASN A 125 -4.12 -12.57 -7.28
C ASN A 125 -3.81 -13.21 -5.93
N ILE A 126 -3.46 -14.49 -5.96
CA ILE A 126 -3.07 -15.26 -4.78
C ILE A 126 -1.69 -15.86 -5.04
N LEU A 127 -0.77 -15.59 -4.12
CA LEU A 127 0.58 -16.12 -4.10
C LEU A 127 0.75 -17.11 -2.95
N PHE A 128 1.12 -18.34 -3.29
CA PHE A 128 1.55 -19.35 -2.33
C PHE A 128 3.07 -19.39 -2.28
N GLY A 129 3.63 -19.27 -1.07
CA GLY A 129 5.06 -19.28 -0.81
C GLY A 129 5.45 -20.42 0.11
N PHE A 130 6.55 -21.09 -0.23
CA PHE A 130 7.22 -22.06 0.61
C PHE A 130 8.67 -21.64 0.79
N ARG A 131 9.15 -21.65 2.02
CA ARG A 131 10.55 -21.36 2.34
C ARG A 131 11.06 -22.39 3.34
N TYR A 132 12.23 -22.95 3.04
CA TYR A 132 12.95 -23.85 3.93
C TYR A 132 14.33 -23.30 4.21
N ASN A 133 14.68 -23.17 5.49
CA ASN A 133 15.98 -22.67 5.93
C ASN A 133 16.86 -23.85 6.35
N PHE A 134 17.88 -24.13 5.55
CA PHE A 134 18.93 -25.09 5.87
C PHE A 134 19.80 -24.50 7.01
N LYS A 135 19.84 -25.19 8.15
CA LYS A 135 20.70 -24.85 9.28
C LYS A 135 21.81 -25.89 9.40
#